data_AF-A0A925PMU3-F1
#
_entry.id   AF-A0A925PMU3-F1
#
_cell.length_a   1.000
_cell.length_b   1.000
_cell.length_c   1.000
_cell.angle_alpha   90.00
_cell.angle_beta   90.00
_cell.angle_gamma   90.00
#
_symmetry.space_group_name_H-M   'P 1'
#
loop_
_entity.id
_entity.type
_entity.pdbx_description
1 polymer ?
#
loop_
_entity_poly.entity_id
_entity_poly.type
_entity_poly.pdbx_seq_one_letter_code
_entity_poly.pdbx_strand_id
1 'polypeptide(L)'
;PCNMVRLMGIVSPQRNILRHIVAPGQFREMPNAGVKNYCCGGGSGFAIMNTSNFPEWRDSVATRMKARQILEAFDDCLDPAIPKYYCAPCSNCKGAARDGLMEHYGFKEKYNIMYSGLVELMVNAMVDIPDPFISWEDEF
;
A
#
# COMPACT_ATOMS: atom_id res chain seq x y z
N PRO A 1 -5.57 1.78 -6.98
CA PRO A 1 -6.74 1.45 -6.12
C PRO A 1 -8.00 1.29 -7.00
N CYS A 2 -8.99 0.52 -6.55
CA CYS A 2 -10.15 0.12 -7.36
C CYS A 2 -10.99 1.32 -7.85
N ASN A 3 -11.37 2.24 -6.96
CA ASN A 3 -12.19 3.41 -7.31
C ASN A 3 -11.52 4.29 -8.38
N MET A 4 -10.28 4.71 -8.12
CA MET A 4 -9.53 5.59 -9.02
C MET A 4 -9.29 4.99 -10.41
N VAL A 5 -8.98 3.70 -10.49
CA VAL A 5 -8.63 3.05 -11.76
C VAL A 5 -9.88 2.60 -12.52
N ARG A 6 -10.80 1.88 -11.86
CA ARG A 6 -11.94 1.23 -12.53
C ARG A 6 -13.16 2.12 -12.64
N LEU A 7 -13.44 2.97 -11.64
CA LEU A 7 -14.56 3.90 -11.69
C LEU A 7 -14.17 5.19 -12.40
N MET A 8 -13.03 5.78 -12.02
CA MET A 8 -12.62 7.11 -12.53
C MET A 8 -11.74 7.06 -13.78
N GLY A 9 -11.27 5.89 -14.21
CA GLY A 9 -10.43 5.74 -15.41
C GLY A 9 -9.00 6.28 -15.27
N ILE A 10 -8.57 6.63 -14.05
CA ILE A 10 -7.23 7.19 -13.79
C ILE A 10 -6.25 6.03 -13.60
N VAL A 11 -5.69 5.53 -14.71
CA VAL A 11 -4.81 4.35 -14.72
C VAL A 11 -3.34 4.72 -14.61
N SER A 12 -2.82 5.59 -15.48
CA SER A 12 -1.38 5.87 -15.61
C SER A 12 -0.84 7.03 -14.77
N PRO A 13 -1.58 8.13 -14.49
CA PRO A 13 -1.00 9.32 -13.84
C PRO A 13 -0.22 9.05 -12.54
N GLN A 14 -0.75 8.23 -11.65
CA GLN A 14 -0.10 7.83 -10.39
C GLN A 14 1.23 7.08 -10.60
N ARG A 15 1.34 6.29 -11.68
CA ARG A 15 2.57 5.57 -12.04
C ARG A 15 3.61 6.53 -12.57
N ASN A 16 3.17 7.52 -13.37
CA ASN A 16 4.04 8.56 -13.89
C ASN A 16 4.65 9.35 -12.72
N ILE A 17 3.84 9.75 -11.74
CA ILE A 17 4.33 10.43 -10.53
C ILE A 17 5.38 9.56 -9.81
N LEU A 18 5.04 8.29 -9.51
CA LEU A 18 5.95 7.38 -8.82
C LEU A 18 7.31 7.25 -9.55
N ARG A 19 7.31 7.08 -10.88
CA ARG A 19 8.55 6.99 -11.67
C ARG A 19 9.43 8.24 -11.61
N HIS A 20 8.86 9.41 -11.33
CA HIS A 20 9.62 10.66 -11.21
C HIS A 20 10.17 10.89 -9.80
N ILE A 21 9.45 10.44 -8.77
CA ILE A 21 9.80 10.74 -7.37
C ILE A 21 10.59 9.63 -6.68
N VAL A 22 10.58 8.40 -7.21
CA VAL A 22 11.40 7.31 -6.67
C VAL A 22 12.64 7.09 -7.54
N ALA A 23 13.73 6.66 -6.91
CA ALA A 23 14.98 6.38 -7.61
C ALA A 23 14.78 5.34 -8.74
N PRO A 24 15.53 5.44 -9.85
CA PRO A 24 15.43 4.49 -10.95
C PRO A 24 15.55 3.03 -10.49
N GLY A 25 14.65 2.18 -10.98
CA GLY A 25 14.62 0.75 -10.63
C GLY A 25 13.91 0.41 -9.31
N GLN A 26 13.52 1.39 -8.49
CA GLN A 26 12.86 1.13 -7.20
C GLN A 26 11.32 0.99 -7.31
N PHE A 27 10.71 1.56 -8.36
CA PHE A 27 9.27 1.41 -8.57
C PHE A 27 8.91 0.00 -9.06
N ARG A 28 8.07 -0.70 -8.29
CA ARG A 28 7.57 -2.05 -8.59
C ARG A 28 6.06 -2.03 -8.78
N GLU A 29 5.59 -2.71 -9.82
CA GLU A 29 4.17 -2.97 -10.02
C GLU A 29 3.79 -4.30 -9.39
N MET A 30 2.66 -4.33 -8.70
CA MET A 30 2.07 -5.60 -8.25
C MET A 30 1.64 -6.46 -9.45
N PRO A 31 1.66 -7.80 -9.34
CA PRO A 31 1.06 -8.68 -10.35
C PRO A 31 -0.39 -8.28 -10.64
N ASN A 32 -0.83 -8.34 -11.89
CA ASN A 32 -2.17 -7.87 -12.31
C ASN A 32 -2.43 -6.37 -12.00
N ALA A 33 -1.40 -5.53 -11.99
CA ALA A 33 -1.53 -4.08 -11.85
C ALA A 33 -2.49 -3.42 -12.87
N GLY A 34 -2.77 -2.13 -12.66
CA GLY A 34 -3.72 -1.38 -13.49
C GLY A 34 -5.16 -1.83 -13.26
N VAL A 35 -5.91 -2.02 -14.35
CA VAL A 35 -7.36 -2.31 -14.31
C VAL A 35 -7.70 -3.64 -13.64
N LYS A 36 -6.79 -4.62 -13.65
CA LYS A 36 -6.99 -5.95 -13.05
C LYS A 36 -6.55 -6.04 -11.58
N ASN A 37 -6.10 -4.94 -10.99
CA ASN A 37 -5.52 -4.96 -9.64
C ASN A 37 -6.57 -5.32 -8.58
N TYR A 38 -6.28 -6.23 -7.65
CA TYR A 38 -7.26 -6.61 -6.62
C TYR A 38 -7.61 -5.44 -5.69
N CYS A 39 -8.84 -5.50 -5.15
CA CYS A 39 -9.29 -4.63 -4.07
C CYS A 39 -8.39 -4.81 -2.83
N CYS A 40 -8.26 -3.77 -2.00
CA CYS A 40 -7.57 -3.87 -0.71
C CYS A 40 -8.41 -4.56 0.37
N GLY A 41 -9.72 -4.73 0.16
CA GLY A 41 -10.67 -5.25 1.15
C GLY A 41 -11.39 -4.18 1.98
N GLY A 42 -10.90 -2.93 2.00
CA GLY A 42 -11.47 -1.84 2.82
C GLY A 42 -12.62 -1.03 2.20
N GLY A 43 -13.03 -1.33 0.97
CA GLY A 43 -14.15 -0.63 0.31
C GLY A 43 -15.49 -0.85 1.03
N SER A 44 -16.55 -0.15 0.61
CA SER A 44 -17.92 -0.38 1.13
C SER A 44 -18.08 -0.30 2.66
N GLY A 45 -17.21 0.44 3.36
CA GLY A 45 -17.23 0.59 4.81
C GLY A 45 -16.38 -0.41 5.59
N PHE A 46 -15.83 -1.45 4.95
CA PHE A 46 -15.05 -2.48 5.64
C PHE A 46 -13.78 -1.92 6.32
N ALA A 47 -13.21 -0.82 5.82
CA ALA A 47 -12.05 -0.17 6.47
C ALA A 47 -12.34 0.45 7.85
N ILE A 48 -13.61 0.58 8.25
CA ILE A 48 -13.99 1.20 9.54
C ILE A 48 -15.04 0.41 10.31
N MET A 49 -15.75 -0.52 9.67
CA MET A 49 -16.75 -1.37 10.34
C MET A 49 -16.04 -2.48 11.13
N ASN A 50 -15.89 -2.27 12.43
CA ASN A 50 -15.26 -3.23 13.34
C ASN A 50 -16.26 -3.97 14.24
N THR A 51 -17.54 -3.97 13.87
CA THR A 51 -18.57 -4.73 14.58
C THR A 51 -18.80 -6.10 13.94
N SER A 52 -19.38 -7.02 14.70
CA SER A 52 -19.66 -8.40 14.23
C SER A 52 -18.38 -9.09 13.74
N ASN A 53 -18.48 -9.89 12.66
CA ASN A 53 -17.35 -10.61 12.06
C ASN A 53 -16.71 -9.87 10.87
N PHE A 54 -16.96 -8.56 10.72
CA PHE A 54 -16.45 -7.79 9.60
C PHE A 54 -14.92 -7.65 9.57
N PRO A 55 -14.22 -7.44 10.71
CA PRO A 55 -12.76 -7.48 10.74
C PRO A 55 -12.20 -8.80 10.22
N GLU A 56 -12.72 -9.93 10.68
CA GLU A 56 -12.27 -11.27 10.30
C GLU A 56 -12.46 -11.49 8.80
N TRP A 57 -13.61 -11.08 8.25
CA TRP A 57 -13.86 -11.16 6.81
C TRP A 57 -12.91 -10.25 6.01
N ARG A 58 -12.74 -8.99 6.45
CA ARG A 58 -11.82 -8.03 5.80
C ARG A 58 -10.41 -8.61 5.78
N ASP A 59 -9.89 -9.03 6.91
CA ASP A 59 -8.47 -9.33 7.10
C ASP A 59 -8.10 -10.72 6.56
N SER A 60 -8.92 -11.73 6.88
CA SER A 60 -8.64 -13.13 6.49
C SER A 60 -9.06 -13.45 5.04
N VAL A 61 -10.05 -12.74 4.49
CA VAL A 61 -10.61 -13.06 3.17
C VAL A 61 -10.34 -11.96 2.15
N ALA A 62 -10.82 -10.74 2.41
CA ALA A 62 -10.80 -9.68 1.41
C ALA A 62 -9.38 -9.14 1.15
N THR A 63 -8.57 -8.99 2.20
CA THR A 63 -7.19 -8.51 2.14
C THR A 63 -6.22 -9.59 1.65
N ARG A 64 -6.55 -10.88 1.78
CA ARG A 64 -5.65 -12.00 1.46
C ARG A 64 -5.02 -11.92 0.07
N MET A 65 -5.81 -11.63 -0.95
CA MET A 65 -5.30 -11.51 -2.32
C MET A 65 -4.40 -10.28 -2.51
N LYS A 66 -4.69 -9.18 -1.79
CA LYS A 66 -3.84 -7.99 -1.79
C LYS A 66 -2.50 -8.27 -1.12
N ALA A 67 -2.51 -8.94 0.04
CA ALA A 67 -1.31 -9.35 0.75
C ALA A 67 -0.40 -10.18 -0.17
N ARG A 68 -0.96 -11.19 -0.85
CA ARG A 68 -0.24 -11.99 -1.84
C ARG A 68 0.39 -11.15 -2.95
N GLN A 69 -0.37 -10.23 -3.56
CA GLN A 69 0.17 -9.37 -4.63
C GLN A 69 1.34 -8.50 -4.17
N ILE A 70 1.33 -8.04 -2.91
CA ILE A 70 2.41 -7.22 -2.38
C ILE A 70 3.65 -8.07 -2.13
N LEU A 71 3.49 -9.26 -1.55
CA LEU A 71 4.62 -10.19 -1.34
C LEU A 71 5.24 -10.63 -2.68
N GLU A 72 4.42 -10.93 -3.68
CA GLU A 72 4.89 -11.25 -5.04
C GLU A 72 5.60 -10.07 -5.73
N ALA A 73 5.32 -8.81 -5.34
CA ALA A 73 6.00 -7.64 -5.91
C ALA A 73 7.41 -7.42 -5.34
N PHE A 74 7.71 -8.03 -4.19
CA PHE A 74 8.95 -7.89 -3.44
C PHE A 74 9.63 -9.25 -3.20
N ASP A 75 9.27 -10.28 -3.97
CA ASP A 75 9.69 -11.67 -3.78
C ASP A 75 11.22 -11.85 -3.76
N ASP A 76 11.92 -11.03 -4.53
CA ASP A 76 13.39 -10.95 -4.64
C ASP A 76 14.07 -10.19 -3.49
N CYS A 77 13.32 -9.52 -2.61
CA CYS A 77 13.92 -8.70 -1.54
C CYS A 77 13.21 -8.80 -0.18
N LEU A 78 12.46 -9.86 0.14
CA LEU A 78 11.67 -9.99 1.37
C LEU A 78 12.44 -9.93 2.70
N ASP A 79 13.77 -9.90 2.68
CA ASP A 79 14.60 -9.70 3.87
C ASP A 79 14.17 -8.43 4.65
N PRO A 80 13.85 -8.54 5.97
CA PRO A 80 13.45 -7.39 6.79
C PRO A 80 14.55 -6.33 6.98
N ALA A 81 15.82 -6.64 6.70
CA ALA A 81 16.89 -5.64 6.66
C ALA A 81 16.69 -4.60 5.53
N ILE A 82 15.86 -4.92 4.53
CA ILE A 82 15.58 -4.04 3.39
C ILE A 82 14.23 -3.33 3.62
N PRO A 83 14.20 -2.01 3.85
CA PRO A 83 12.96 -1.27 4.01
C PRO A 83 12.17 -1.22 2.69
N LYS A 84 10.85 -1.41 2.77
CA LYS A 84 9.95 -1.44 1.60
C LYS A 84 8.72 -0.58 1.86
N TYR A 85 8.26 0.10 0.82
CA TYR A 85 7.12 0.99 0.89
C TYR A 85 5.95 0.49 0.04
N TYR A 86 4.83 0.19 0.68
CA TYR A 86 3.56 -0.08 -0.01
C TYR A 86 2.76 1.22 -0.16
N CYS A 87 2.67 1.72 -1.40
CA CYS A 87 1.88 2.91 -1.71
C CYS A 87 0.37 2.60 -1.78
N ALA A 88 -0.39 3.10 -0.80
CA ALA A 88 -1.84 3.00 -0.68
C ALA A 88 -2.50 4.38 -0.88
N PRO A 89 -2.85 4.80 -2.12
CA PRO A 89 -3.24 6.19 -2.40
C PRO A 89 -4.73 6.49 -2.16
N CYS A 90 -5.38 5.77 -1.26
CA CYS A 90 -6.79 5.95 -0.92
C CYS A 90 -6.98 5.64 0.58
N SER A 91 -7.79 6.43 1.28
CA SER A 91 -8.05 6.27 2.72
C SER A 91 -8.49 4.85 3.09
N ASN A 92 -9.43 4.27 2.35
CA ASN A 92 -9.87 2.88 2.56
C ASN A 92 -8.77 1.85 2.30
N CYS A 93 -7.84 2.15 1.39
CA CYS A 93 -6.67 1.30 1.15
C CYS A 93 -5.66 1.40 2.30
N LYS A 94 -5.48 2.59 2.88
CA LYS A 94 -4.65 2.80 4.07
C LYS A 94 -5.24 2.08 5.28
N GLY A 95 -6.54 2.23 5.55
CA GLY A 95 -7.22 1.53 6.65
C GLY A 95 -7.11 0.01 6.55
N ALA A 96 -7.39 -0.56 5.37
CA ALA A 96 -7.22 -2.01 5.18
C ALA A 96 -5.75 -2.47 5.21
N ALA A 97 -4.79 -1.59 4.89
CA ALA A 97 -3.37 -1.90 5.01
C ALA A 97 -2.93 -1.94 6.48
N ARG A 98 -3.41 -0.99 7.30
CA ARG A 98 -3.20 -0.98 8.75
C ARG A 98 -3.71 -2.29 9.37
N ASP A 99 -5.01 -2.52 9.27
CA ASP A 99 -5.65 -3.62 10.00
C ASP A 99 -5.27 -4.99 9.38
N GLY A 100 -5.34 -5.09 8.06
CA GLY A 100 -5.12 -6.36 7.38
C GLY A 100 -3.64 -6.69 7.18
N LEU A 101 -2.84 -5.76 6.67
CA LEU A 101 -1.45 -6.08 6.31
C LEU A 101 -0.50 -5.93 7.51
N MET A 102 -0.60 -4.85 8.27
CA MET A 102 0.28 -4.63 9.42
C MET A 102 -0.17 -5.48 10.61
N GLU A 103 -1.37 -5.29 11.13
CA GLU A 103 -1.82 -5.95 12.36
C GLU A 103 -2.08 -7.46 12.15
N HIS A 104 -2.86 -7.84 11.14
CA HIS A 104 -3.22 -9.25 10.94
C HIS A 104 -2.11 -10.08 10.30
N TYR A 105 -1.48 -9.61 9.22
CA TYR A 105 -0.41 -10.36 8.55
C TYR A 105 1.01 -10.09 9.06
N GLY A 106 1.25 -9.03 9.85
CA GLY A 106 2.57 -8.71 10.41
C GLY A 106 3.59 -8.22 9.39
N PHE A 107 3.17 -7.45 8.37
CA PHE A 107 4.04 -7.09 7.24
C PHE A 107 5.28 -6.27 7.64
N LYS A 108 5.16 -5.36 8.61
CA LYS A 108 6.28 -4.56 9.12
C LYS A 108 7.32 -5.45 9.80
N GLU A 109 6.90 -6.29 10.73
CA GLU A 109 7.80 -7.18 11.49
C GLU A 109 8.46 -8.24 10.60
N LYS A 110 7.69 -8.87 9.70
CA LYS A 110 8.16 -10.02 8.91
C LYS A 110 9.00 -9.62 7.70
N TYR A 111 8.70 -8.49 7.08
CA TYR A 111 9.24 -8.12 5.77
C TYR A 111 9.74 -6.67 5.68
N ASN A 112 9.62 -5.90 6.77
CA ASN A 112 9.87 -4.46 6.82
C ASN A 112 9.16 -3.68 5.69
N ILE A 113 7.91 -4.09 5.41
CA ILE A 113 7.02 -3.38 4.50
C ILE A 113 6.18 -2.42 5.34
N MET A 114 6.45 -1.12 5.21
CA MET A 114 5.54 -0.07 5.71
C MET A 114 4.51 0.28 4.65
N TYR A 115 3.43 0.94 5.04
CA TYR A 115 2.45 1.48 4.10
C TYR A 115 2.23 2.97 4.35
N SER A 116 2.05 3.74 3.29
CA SER A 116 1.50 5.11 3.36
C SER A 116 1.07 5.52 1.94
N GLY A 117 0.67 6.77 1.70
CA GLY A 117 0.05 7.19 0.46
C GLY A 117 1.00 7.79 -0.56
N LEU A 118 0.46 8.05 -1.75
CA LEU A 118 1.20 8.73 -2.81
C LEU A 118 1.57 10.17 -2.41
N VAL A 119 0.70 10.85 -1.66
CA VAL A 119 0.92 12.23 -1.25
C VAL A 119 2.12 12.32 -0.29
N GLU A 120 2.25 11.37 0.63
CA GLU A 120 3.39 11.32 1.55
C GLU A 120 4.73 11.10 0.82
N LEU A 121 4.75 10.23 -0.21
CA LEU A 121 5.92 10.08 -1.09
C LEU A 121 6.21 11.37 -1.87
N MET A 122 5.17 12.06 -2.36
CA MET A 122 5.34 13.32 -3.08
C MET A 122 5.94 14.40 -2.19
N VAL A 123 5.44 14.54 -0.95
CA VAL A 123 5.99 15.48 0.03
C VAL A 123 7.43 15.12 0.32
N ASN A 124 7.75 13.84 0.58
CA ASN A 124 9.11 13.36 0.83
C ASN A 124 10.10 13.64 -0.32
N ALA A 125 9.61 13.88 -1.54
CA ALA A 125 10.44 14.18 -2.70
C ALA A 125 10.51 15.68 -3.04
N MET A 126 9.84 16.55 -2.27
CA MET A 126 9.95 18.00 -2.45
C MET A 126 11.36 18.48 -2.07
N VAL A 127 11.92 19.38 -2.86
CA VAL A 127 13.31 19.84 -2.69
C VAL A 127 13.51 20.80 -1.52
N ASP A 128 12.42 21.41 -1.03
CA ASP A 128 12.45 22.45 0.00
C ASP A 128 12.10 21.93 1.41
N ILE A 129 11.91 20.62 1.59
CA ILE A 129 11.70 20.05 2.93
C ILE A 129 13.07 19.89 3.63
N PRO A 130 13.21 20.34 4.88
CA PRO A 130 14.49 20.27 5.59
C PRO A 130 14.85 18.82 5.99
N ASP A 131 13.83 18.02 6.27
CA ASP A 131 13.96 16.63 6.73
C ASP A 131 13.04 15.72 5.91
N PRO A 132 13.41 14.43 5.72
CA PRO A 132 12.52 13.46 5.09
C PRO A 132 11.18 13.36 5.83
N PHE A 133 10.08 13.41 5.07
CA PHE A 133 8.74 13.24 5.64
C PHE A 133 8.49 11.79 6.12
N ILE A 134 9.12 10.81 5.47
CA ILE A 134 8.97 9.39 5.81
C ILE A 134 10.07 8.97 6.77
N SER A 135 9.68 8.56 7.98
CA SER A 135 10.52 7.84 8.93
C SER A 135 10.29 6.33 8.80
N TRP A 136 11.37 5.55 8.87
CA TRP A 136 11.29 4.08 8.86
C TRP A 136 11.20 3.47 10.26
N GLU A 137 11.50 4.27 11.29
CA GLU A 137 11.55 3.91 12.69
C GLU A 137 10.21 4.17 13.40
N ASP A 138 9.52 5.25 13.02
CA ASP A 138 8.25 5.64 13.62
C ASP A 138 7.05 4.99 12.91
N GLU A 139 6.13 4.42 13.69
CA GLU A 139 4.81 4.04 13.19
C GLU A 139 3.92 5.28 13.13
N PHE A 140 3.34 5.55 11.95
CA PHE A 140 2.29 6.57 11.77
C PHE A 140 0.95 6.11 12.31
#